data_AF-A0A0D2C273-F1
#
_entry.id   AF-A0A0D2C273-F1
#
_cell.length_a   1.000
_cell.length_b   1.000
_cell.length_c   1.000
_cell.angle_alpha   90.00
_cell.angle_beta   90.00
_cell.angle_gamma   90.00
#
_symmetry.space_group_name_H-M   'P 1'
#
loop_
_entity.id
_entity.type
_entity.pdbx_description
1 polymer ?
#
loop_
_entity_poly.entity_id
_entity_poly.type
_entity_poly.pdbx_seq_one_letter_code
_entity_poly.pdbx_strand_id
1 'polypeptide(L)'
;MLRPDGGHFCDAHIHRSTLSWSASFYPQPRMNWKRKSTLGLAIDFPLLNVVGFLCYSISSCGFLYSTTIRSQYAARHPASPEPTVQFNDVAFGVHAVVLVVLTYSQFFPQLWGFKVSSRQRAAKPVLGIVWGSVLAVLAVMAVVVHRSGWRQQDPQDWAWIDVLYTLGYVKLICTFVKYIPQVVVNFNRQSTIGWSITQILFDITGGVLSLLQLIIDASFQGDWSGITGNSLKLGLSNISIAFDIIFIVQHFVLYRGLDDRTIEADASEQPLLG
;
A
#
# COMPACT_ATOMS: atom_id res chain seq x y z
N MET A 1 -10.90 -4.90 -44.23
CA MET A 1 -9.64 -4.56 -43.53
C MET A 1 -9.90 -4.81 -42.06
N LEU A 2 -9.46 -5.96 -41.57
CA LEU A 2 -9.71 -6.43 -40.20
C LEU A 2 -8.90 -5.56 -39.22
N ARG A 3 -9.57 -4.95 -38.24
CA ARG A 3 -8.89 -4.34 -37.09
C ARG A 3 -8.14 -5.45 -36.35
N PRO A 4 -6.83 -5.31 -36.07
CA PRO A 4 -6.16 -6.27 -35.21
C PRO A 4 -6.64 -6.08 -33.76
N ASP A 5 -6.86 -7.20 -33.10
CA ASP A 5 -7.31 -7.34 -31.72
C ASP A 5 -6.28 -6.75 -30.74
N GLY A 6 -6.40 -5.45 -30.44
CA GLY A 6 -5.58 -4.77 -29.44
C GLY A 6 -5.92 -5.11 -27.98
N GLY A 7 -7.02 -5.84 -27.72
CA GLY A 7 -7.46 -6.19 -26.36
C GLY A 7 -6.60 -7.27 -25.69
N HIS A 8 -6.20 -8.30 -26.44
CA HIS A 8 -5.50 -9.46 -25.87
C HIS A 8 -4.05 -9.18 -25.42
N PHE A 9 -3.39 -8.18 -26.00
CA PHE A 9 -2.01 -7.85 -25.63
C PHE A 9 -1.96 -7.01 -24.34
N CYS A 10 -2.89 -6.07 -24.14
CA CYS A 10 -2.94 -5.26 -22.92
C CYS A 10 -3.30 -6.11 -21.68
N ASP A 11 -4.28 -7.01 -21.79
CA ASP A 11 -4.73 -7.83 -20.66
C ASP A 11 -3.62 -8.74 -20.11
N ALA A 12 -2.85 -9.40 -20.99
CA ALA A 12 -1.77 -10.31 -20.60
C ALA A 12 -0.61 -9.61 -19.84
N HIS A 13 -0.45 -8.30 -20.01
CA HIS A 13 0.60 -7.51 -19.36
C HIS A 13 0.11 -6.80 -18.08
N ILE A 14 -1.16 -6.40 -18.02
CA ILE A 14 -1.81 -5.87 -16.79
C ILE A 14 -1.79 -6.93 -15.67
N HIS A 15 -1.97 -8.20 -16.03
CA HIS A 15 -1.87 -9.31 -15.07
C HIS A 15 -0.48 -9.44 -14.44
N ARG A 16 0.61 -9.21 -15.19
CA ARG A 16 1.99 -9.43 -14.67
C ARG A 16 2.40 -8.40 -13.62
N SER A 17 2.06 -7.12 -13.83
CA SER A 17 2.34 -6.06 -12.85
C SER A 17 1.55 -6.31 -11.56
N THR A 18 0.26 -6.63 -11.66
CA THR A 18 -0.60 -6.92 -10.50
C THR A 18 -0.13 -8.15 -9.71
N LEU A 19 0.36 -9.18 -10.40
CA LEU A 19 0.95 -10.36 -9.77
C LEU A 19 2.25 -10.05 -9.03
N SER A 20 3.12 -9.19 -9.57
CA SER A 20 4.35 -8.76 -8.88
C SER A 20 4.03 -7.96 -7.61
N TRP A 21 3.05 -7.06 -7.68
CA TRP A 21 2.60 -6.30 -6.51
C TRP A 21 1.94 -7.21 -5.46
N SER A 22 1.17 -8.21 -5.89
CA SER A 22 0.61 -9.21 -4.97
C SER A 22 1.71 -10.06 -4.32
N ALA A 23 2.73 -10.44 -5.09
CA ALA A 23 3.86 -11.21 -4.60
C ALA A 23 4.69 -10.45 -3.56
N SER A 24 4.73 -9.11 -3.61
CA SER A 24 5.52 -8.29 -2.68
C SER A 24 5.02 -8.34 -1.23
N PHE A 25 3.79 -8.78 -0.97
CA PHE A 25 3.25 -8.93 0.39
C PHE A 25 3.72 -10.18 1.13
N TYR A 26 4.27 -11.18 0.45
CA TYR A 26 4.66 -12.47 1.05
C TYR A 26 6.05 -12.50 1.71
N PRO A 27 7.09 -11.84 1.17
CA PRO A 27 8.44 -11.94 1.70
C PRO A 27 8.58 -11.56 3.18
N GLN A 28 7.97 -10.45 3.62
CA GLN A 28 8.08 -9.98 5.00
C GLN A 28 7.46 -10.94 6.03
N PRO A 29 6.18 -11.36 5.93
CA PRO A 29 5.60 -12.28 6.91
C PRO A 29 6.30 -13.63 6.91
N ARG A 30 6.76 -14.11 5.74
CA ARG A 30 7.57 -15.34 5.64
C ARG A 30 8.92 -15.21 6.34
N MET A 31 9.59 -14.09 6.19
CA MET A 31 10.88 -13.83 6.85
C MET A 31 10.71 -13.74 8.37
N ASN A 32 9.70 -13.03 8.86
CA ASN A 32 9.38 -12.96 10.28
C ASN A 32 9.11 -14.37 10.85
N TRP A 33 8.36 -15.20 10.11
CA TRP A 33 8.09 -16.59 10.50
C TRP A 33 9.36 -17.46 10.54
N LYS A 34 10.26 -17.32 9.56
CA LYS A 34 11.54 -18.04 9.54
C LYS A 34 12.45 -17.63 10.69
N ARG A 35 12.53 -16.32 10.99
CA ARG A 35 13.36 -15.77 12.07
C ARG A 35 12.73 -15.87 13.46
N LYS A 36 11.43 -16.20 13.53
CA LYS A 36 10.62 -16.15 14.76
C LYS A 36 10.79 -14.83 15.51
N SER A 37 10.90 -13.74 14.75
CA SER A 37 11.30 -12.42 15.27
C SER A 37 10.82 -11.31 14.34
N THR A 38 10.32 -10.22 14.92
CA THR A 38 10.01 -8.97 14.21
C THR A 38 11.09 -7.91 14.42
N LEU A 39 12.22 -8.26 15.05
CA LEU A 39 13.33 -7.34 15.26
C LEU A 39 13.84 -6.82 13.91
N GLY A 40 13.85 -5.49 13.81
CA GLY A 40 14.25 -4.74 12.63
C GLY A 40 13.14 -4.33 11.68
N LEU A 41 11.92 -4.80 11.90
CA LEU A 41 10.74 -4.27 11.24
C LEU A 41 10.09 -3.20 12.13
N ALA A 42 9.96 -1.98 11.62
CA ALA A 42 9.20 -0.92 12.26
C ALA A 42 7.72 -1.30 12.28
N ILE A 43 7.07 -1.28 13.45
CA ILE A 43 5.65 -1.65 13.59
C ILE A 43 4.71 -0.69 12.83
N ASP A 44 5.18 0.53 12.60
CA ASP A 44 4.48 1.56 11.83
C ASP A 44 4.19 1.14 10.40
N PHE A 45 5.10 0.42 9.75
CA PHE A 45 4.95 -0.02 8.37
C PHE A 45 3.73 -0.94 8.17
N PRO A 46 3.59 -2.08 8.89
CA PRO A 46 2.40 -2.92 8.78
C PRO A 46 1.15 -2.23 9.33
N LEU A 47 1.26 -1.38 10.36
CA LEU A 47 0.10 -0.62 10.88
C LEU A 47 -0.50 0.30 9.82
N LEU A 48 0.31 1.11 9.15
CA LEU A 48 -0.15 2.01 8.08
C LEU A 48 -0.64 1.23 6.86
N ASN A 49 -0.04 0.08 6.55
CA ASN A 49 -0.55 -0.79 5.50
C ASN A 49 -1.93 -1.36 5.85
N VAL A 50 -2.18 -1.78 7.10
CA VAL A 50 -3.51 -2.25 7.53
C VAL A 50 -4.56 -1.16 7.32
N VAL A 51 -4.33 0.05 7.84
CA VAL A 51 -5.27 1.17 7.67
C VAL A 51 -5.48 1.49 6.19
N GLY A 52 -4.40 1.64 5.44
CA GLY A 52 -4.48 1.95 4.02
C GLY A 52 -5.25 0.90 3.22
N PHE A 53 -4.87 -0.38 3.32
CA PHE A 53 -5.53 -1.44 2.55
C PHE A 53 -6.97 -1.70 2.98
N LEU A 54 -7.33 -1.50 4.25
CA LEU A 54 -8.74 -1.52 4.67
C LEU A 54 -9.54 -0.42 3.97
N CYS A 55 -9.04 0.82 3.97
CA CYS A 55 -9.70 1.93 3.29
C CYS A 55 -9.82 1.69 1.77
N TYR A 56 -8.77 1.16 1.14
CA TYR A 56 -8.79 0.78 -0.26
C TYR A 56 -9.84 -0.30 -0.55
N SER A 57 -9.86 -1.40 0.21
CA SER A 57 -10.84 -2.48 0.02
C SER A 57 -12.27 -2.00 0.18
N ILE A 58 -12.56 -1.20 1.22
CA ILE A 58 -13.91 -0.66 1.45
C ILE A 58 -14.32 0.25 0.28
N SER A 59 -13.44 1.15 -0.15
CA SER A 59 -13.70 2.07 -1.27
C SER A 59 -13.92 1.30 -2.58
N SER A 60 -13.05 0.34 -2.92
CA SER A 60 -13.16 -0.49 -4.12
C SER A 60 -14.44 -1.33 -4.12
N CYS A 61 -14.80 -1.96 -2.99
CA CYS A 61 -16.08 -2.67 -2.86
C CYS A 61 -17.28 -1.73 -3.08
N GLY A 62 -17.21 -0.52 -2.52
CA GLY A 62 -18.24 0.49 -2.67
C GLY A 62 -18.44 0.92 -4.13
N PHE A 63 -17.36 1.24 -4.84
CA PHE A 63 -17.41 1.60 -6.26
C PHE A 63 -17.87 0.45 -7.17
N LEU A 64 -17.52 -0.80 -6.84
CA LEU A 64 -17.89 -1.95 -7.66
C LEU A 64 -19.34 -2.41 -7.45
N TYR A 65 -19.75 -2.57 -6.18
CA TYR A 65 -20.99 -3.26 -5.82
C TYR A 65 -22.14 -2.33 -5.43
N SER A 66 -21.89 -1.10 -4.97
CA SER A 66 -22.98 -0.21 -4.52
C SER A 66 -23.60 0.54 -5.69
N THR A 67 -24.87 0.24 -5.98
CA THR A 67 -25.66 0.94 -7.00
C THR A 67 -25.78 2.43 -6.71
N THR A 68 -25.88 2.82 -5.42
CA THR A 68 -25.97 4.23 -4.99
C THR A 68 -24.68 4.99 -5.29
N ILE A 69 -23.53 4.40 -4.99
CA ILE A 69 -22.23 5.02 -5.28
C ILE A 69 -22.02 5.14 -6.77
N ARG A 70 -22.37 4.10 -7.54
CA ARG A 70 -22.24 4.11 -9.00
C ARG A 70 -23.12 5.17 -9.65
N SER A 71 -24.36 5.33 -9.19
CA SER A 71 -25.23 6.41 -9.67
C SER A 71 -24.71 7.80 -9.30
N GLN A 72 -24.17 7.96 -8.08
CA GLN A 72 -23.56 9.22 -7.64
C GLN A 72 -22.30 9.55 -8.45
N TYR A 73 -21.48 8.54 -8.75
CA TYR A 73 -20.28 8.69 -9.56
C TYR A 73 -20.62 9.08 -11.00
N ALA A 74 -21.59 8.40 -11.61
CA ALA A 74 -22.05 8.68 -12.97
C ALA A 74 -22.58 10.11 -13.12
N ALA A 75 -23.31 10.61 -12.11
CA ALA A 75 -23.80 11.98 -12.09
C ALA A 75 -22.67 13.01 -12.00
N ARG A 76 -21.58 12.71 -11.29
CA ARG A 76 -20.40 13.59 -11.19
C ARG A 76 -19.45 13.50 -12.39
N HIS A 77 -19.48 12.39 -13.14
CA HIS A 77 -18.56 12.13 -14.25
C HIS A 77 -19.31 11.80 -15.55
N PRO A 78 -20.04 12.76 -16.16
CA PRO A 78 -20.87 12.48 -17.33
C PRO A 78 -20.08 12.00 -18.56
N ALA A 79 -18.81 12.36 -18.68
CA ALA A 79 -17.93 11.90 -19.75
C ALA A 79 -17.41 10.46 -19.56
N SER A 80 -17.46 9.93 -18.34
CA SER A 80 -16.98 8.58 -17.99
C SER A 80 -17.79 8.05 -16.80
N PRO A 81 -19.05 7.65 -17.04
CA PRO A 81 -20.02 7.43 -15.97
C PRO A 81 -19.79 6.13 -15.19
N GLU A 82 -18.99 5.21 -15.73
CA GLU A 82 -18.64 3.97 -15.04
C GLU A 82 -17.34 4.14 -14.23
N PRO A 83 -17.32 3.77 -12.93
CA PRO A 83 -16.08 3.71 -12.17
C PRO A 83 -15.09 2.75 -12.81
N THR A 84 -13.80 3.09 -12.75
CA THR A 84 -12.72 2.27 -13.32
C THR A 84 -12.39 1.03 -12.49
N VAL A 85 -12.96 0.90 -11.29
CA VAL A 85 -12.71 -0.21 -10.36
C VAL A 85 -13.30 -1.50 -10.91
N GLN A 86 -12.47 -2.54 -10.96
CA GLN A 86 -12.83 -3.86 -11.46
C GLN A 86 -12.76 -4.92 -10.33
N PHE A 87 -13.21 -6.15 -10.62
CA PHE A 87 -13.21 -7.23 -9.63
C PHE A 87 -11.81 -7.61 -9.14
N ASN A 88 -10.82 -7.57 -10.03
CA ASN A 88 -9.41 -7.80 -9.69
C ASN A 88 -8.89 -6.79 -8.65
N ASP A 89 -9.32 -5.53 -8.69
CA ASP A 89 -8.95 -4.51 -7.70
C ASP A 89 -9.47 -4.86 -6.30
N VAL A 90 -10.73 -5.33 -6.23
CA VAL A 90 -11.33 -5.78 -4.98
C VAL A 90 -10.62 -7.03 -4.45
N ALA A 91 -10.40 -8.02 -5.31
CA ALA A 91 -9.70 -9.25 -4.94
C ALA A 91 -8.28 -8.96 -4.45
N PHE A 92 -7.55 -8.08 -5.14
CA PHE A 92 -6.23 -7.59 -4.75
C PHE A 92 -6.26 -6.89 -3.39
N GLY A 93 -7.20 -5.96 -3.19
CA GLY A 93 -7.33 -5.24 -1.94
C GLY A 93 -7.59 -6.17 -0.76
N VAL A 94 -8.58 -7.06 -0.87
CA VAL A 94 -8.92 -8.03 0.19
C VAL A 94 -7.74 -8.97 0.46
N HIS A 95 -7.07 -9.46 -0.57
CA HIS A 95 -5.87 -10.27 -0.44
C HIS A 95 -4.76 -9.53 0.32
N ALA A 96 -4.50 -8.27 -0.04
CA ALA A 96 -3.53 -7.42 0.64
C ALA A 96 -3.89 -7.20 2.11
N VAL A 97 -5.16 -6.93 2.44
CA VAL A 97 -5.65 -6.79 3.83
C VAL A 97 -5.27 -8.03 4.65
N VAL A 98 -5.51 -9.24 4.14
CA VAL A 98 -5.17 -10.48 4.84
C VAL A 98 -3.68 -10.54 5.15
N LEU A 99 -2.81 -10.26 4.18
CA LEU A 99 -1.36 -10.36 4.37
C LEU A 99 -0.77 -9.25 5.25
N VAL A 100 -1.30 -8.03 5.19
CA VAL A 100 -0.83 -6.93 6.05
C VAL A 100 -1.32 -7.09 7.49
N VAL A 101 -2.54 -7.61 7.69
CA VAL A 101 -3.03 -8.01 9.02
C VAL A 101 -2.22 -9.17 9.57
N LEU A 102 -1.91 -10.17 8.75
CA LEU A 102 -1.01 -11.26 9.12
C LEU A 102 0.35 -10.71 9.59
N THR A 103 0.97 -9.85 8.80
CA THR A 103 2.26 -9.22 9.15
C THR A 103 2.17 -8.38 10.43
N TYR A 104 1.09 -7.63 10.62
CA TYR A 104 0.86 -6.85 11.84
C TYR A 104 0.64 -7.74 13.06
N SER A 105 -0.08 -8.85 12.91
CA SER A 105 -0.33 -9.80 13.99
C SER A 105 0.95 -10.43 14.56
N GLN A 106 2.02 -10.51 13.75
CA GLN A 106 3.32 -11.06 14.16
C GLN A 106 4.03 -10.24 15.24
N PHE A 107 3.59 -9.00 15.48
CA PHE A 107 4.11 -8.15 16.57
C PHE A 107 3.54 -8.48 17.94
N PHE A 108 2.57 -9.39 18.03
CA PHE A 108 1.93 -9.77 19.28
C PHE A 108 2.51 -11.12 19.76
N PRO A 109 3.40 -11.13 20.78
CA PRO A 109 4.05 -12.37 21.23
C PRO A 109 3.06 -13.43 21.71
N GLN A 110 1.89 -13.01 22.22
CA GLN A 110 0.82 -13.91 22.66
C GLN A 110 0.26 -14.81 21.55
N LEU A 111 0.33 -14.35 20.29
CA LEU A 111 -0.20 -15.08 19.14
C LEU A 111 0.88 -15.96 18.46
N TRP A 112 2.13 -15.50 18.42
CA TRP A 112 3.17 -16.13 17.60
C TRP A 112 4.41 -16.60 18.37
N GLY A 113 4.60 -16.16 19.62
CA GLY A 113 5.81 -16.42 20.40
C GLY A 113 7.08 -15.80 19.82
N PHE A 114 6.97 -14.75 18.99
CA PHE A 114 8.12 -14.13 18.32
C PHE A 114 8.90 -13.20 19.26
N LYS A 115 10.22 -13.07 19.03
CA LYS A 115 11.06 -12.04 19.68
C LYS A 115 10.64 -10.68 19.11
N VAL A 116 10.09 -9.82 19.97
CA VAL A 116 9.65 -8.45 19.66
C VAL A 116 10.46 -7.48 20.52
N SER A 117 10.81 -6.30 20.00
CA SER A 117 11.56 -5.32 20.78
C SER A 117 10.70 -4.77 21.94
N SER A 118 11.26 -4.68 23.14
CA SER A 118 10.58 -4.10 24.31
C SER A 118 10.26 -2.61 24.14
N ARG A 119 10.96 -1.92 23.22
CA ARG A 119 10.75 -0.51 22.87
C ARG A 119 9.86 -0.33 21.64
N GLN A 120 9.26 -1.41 21.12
CA GLN A 120 8.42 -1.38 19.93
C GLN A 120 7.11 -0.63 20.21
N ARG A 121 7.03 0.62 19.76
CA ARG A 121 5.81 1.44 19.81
C ARG A 121 5.65 2.17 18.49
N ALA A 122 4.41 2.33 18.04
CA ALA A 122 4.13 3.15 16.87
C ALA A 122 4.56 4.60 17.13
N ALA A 123 5.18 5.23 16.14
CA ALA A 123 5.62 6.60 16.22
C ALA A 123 4.42 7.55 16.42
N LYS A 124 4.59 8.60 17.23
CA LYS A 124 3.51 9.57 17.48
C LYS A 124 2.91 10.17 16.20
N PRO A 125 3.70 10.56 15.17
CA PRO A 125 3.14 11.05 13.91
C PRO A 125 2.28 10.00 13.19
N VAL A 126 2.68 8.73 13.26
CA VAL A 126 1.95 7.61 12.65
C VAL A 126 0.62 7.40 13.36
N LEU A 127 0.59 7.42 14.70
CA LEU A 127 -0.65 7.38 15.46
C LEU A 127 -1.55 8.59 15.15
N GLY A 128 -0.96 9.76 14.95
CA GLY A 128 -1.68 10.96 14.48
C GLY A 128 -2.37 10.73 13.13
N ILE A 129 -1.70 10.08 12.18
CA ILE A 129 -2.29 9.71 10.88
C ILE A 129 -3.41 8.69 11.06
N VAL A 130 -3.21 7.66 11.88
CA VAL A 130 -4.23 6.62 12.12
C VAL A 130 -5.49 7.24 12.72
N TRP A 131 -5.38 7.96 13.83
CA TRP A 131 -6.54 8.58 14.49
C TRP A 131 -7.11 9.73 13.67
N GLY A 132 -6.27 10.52 13.00
CA GLY A 132 -6.70 11.58 12.09
C GLY A 132 -7.48 11.03 10.90
N SER A 133 -7.11 9.88 10.37
CA SER A 133 -7.84 9.21 9.28
C SER A 133 -9.22 8.74 9.74
N VAL A 134 -9.31 8.13 10.93
CA VAL A 134 -10.59 7.74 11.53
C VAL A 134 -11.47 8.96 11.74
N LEU A 135 -10.92 10.02 12.34
CA LEU A 135 -11.65 11.26 12.59
C LEU A 135 -12.12 11.93 11.30
N ALA A 136 -11.27 11.97 10.26
CA ALA A 136 -11.63 12.55 8.96
C ALA A 136 -12.80 11.80 8.33
N VAL A 137 -12.77 10.47 8.32
CA VAL A 137 -13.88 9.65 7.80
C VAL A 137 -15.16 9.86 8.60
N LEU A 138 -15.08 9.88 9.93
CA LEU A 138 -16.23 10.17 10.81
C LEU A 138 -16.79 11.57 10.56
N ALA A 139 -15.93 12.58 10.40
CA ALA A 139 -16.33 13.95 10.13
C ALA A 139 -17.04 14.08 8.78
N VAL A 140 -16.50 13.50 7.71
CA VAL A 140 -17.17 13.49 6.39
C VAL A 140 -18.50 12.76 6.46
N MET A 141 -18.58 11.61 7.14
CA MET A 141 -19.86 10.92 7.34
C MET A 141 -20.87 11.78 8.09
N ALA A 142 -20.46 12.49 9.14
CA ALA A 142 -21.33 13.39 9.88
C ALA A 142 -21.84 14.55 9.00
N VAL A 143 -20.96 15.13 8.16
CA VAL A 143 -21.35 16.18 7.20
C VAL A 143 -22.37 15.65 6.18
N VAL A 144 -22.12 14.48 5.60
CA VAL A 144 -23.03 13.83 4.64
C VAL A 144 -24.41 13.60 5.26
N VAL A 145 -24.45 13.04 6.48
CA VAL A 145 -25.71 12.78 7.19
C VAL A 145 -26.43 14.07 7.57
N HIS A 146 -25.71 15.10 8.01
CA HIS A 146 -26.30 16.37 8.44
C HIS A 146 -26.85 17.20 7.26
N ARG A 147 -26.13 17.23 6.14
CA ARG A 147 -26.46 18.07 4.97
C ARG A 147 -27.48 17.41 4.05
N SER A 148 -27.31 16.12 3.80
CA SER A 148 -28.02 15.41 2.72
C SER A 148 -28.87 14.25 3.23
N GLY A 149 -28.87 14.01 4.55
CA GLY A 149 -29.61 12.92 5.17
C GLY A 149 -29.08 11.53 4.77
N TRP A 150 -29.89 10.51 5.03
CA TRP A 150 -29.50 9.10 4.86
C TRP A 150 -29.85 8.51 3.49
N ARG A 151 -30.88 9.03 2.82
CA ARG A 151 -31.45 8.48 1.58
C ARG A 151 -31.70 9.59 0.56
N GLN A 152 -31.67 9.25 -0.73
CA GLN A 152 -31.94 10.15 -1.86
C GLN A 152 -31.08 11.42 -1.83
N GLN A 153 -29.78 11.24 -1.58
CA GLN A 153 -28.81 12.33 -1.59
C GLN A 153 -28.62 12.87 -3.01
N ASP A 154 -28.57 14.19 -3.15
CA ASP A 154 -28.14 14.84 -4.39
C ASP A 154 -26.67 14.47 -4.65
N PRO A 155 -26.34 13.83 -5.77
CA PRO A 155 -24.96 13.53 -6.12
C PRO A 155 -24.05 14.75 -6.19
N GLN A 156 -24.55 15.96 -6.47
CA GLN A 156 -23.71 17.15 -6.63
C GLN A 156 -23.37 17.85 -5.29
N ASP A 157 -24.09 17.54 -4.21
CA ASP A 157 -23.74 17.97 -2.85
C ASP A 157 -23.03 16.82 -2.09
N TRP A 158 -22.81 16.98 -0.79
CA TRP A 158 -22.22 15.97 0.09
C TRP A 158 -23.01 14.66 0.03
N ALA A 159 -22.38 13.59 -0.42
CA ALA A 159 -23.00 12.28 -0.60
C ALA A 159 -22.08 11.15 -0.14
N TRP A 160 -22.60 9.93 -0.07
CA TRP A 160 -21.81 8.75 0.34
C TRP A 160 -20.53 8.57 -0.48
N ILE A 161 -20.52 8.95 -1.76
CA ILE A 161 -19.32 8.95 -2.59
C ILE A 161 -18.15 9.78 -2.02
N ASP A 162 -18.42 10.86 -1.28
CA ASP A 162 -17.37 11.68 -0.63
C ASP A 162 -16.68 10.92 0.51
N VAL A 163 -17.41 10.04 1.20
CA VAL A 163 -16.82 9.13 2.20
C VAL A 163 -15.85 8.17 1.51
N LEU A 164 -16.21 7.63 0.35
CA LEU A 164 -15.37 6.70 -0.41
C LEU A 164 -14.13 7.39 -0.99
N TYR A 165 -14.26 8.64 -1.44
CA TYR A 165 -13.10 9.46 -1.83
C TYR A 165 -12.20 9.76 -0.63
N THR A 166 -12.77 10.05 0.54
CA THR A 166 -12.00 10.24 1.78
C THR A 166 -11.19 9.00 2.14
N LEU A 167 -11.78 7.80 2.04
CA LEU A 167 -11.07 6.53 2.21
C LEU A 167 -9.92 6.37 1.19
N GLY A 168 -10.15 6.78 -0.07
CA GLY A 168 -9.10 6.83 -1.09
C GLY A 168 -7.92 7.73 -0.68
N TYR A 169 -8.20 8.95 -0.21
CA TYR A 169 -7.16 9.87 0.26
C TYR A 169 -6.40 9.33 1.48
N VAL A 170 -7.08 8.68 2.42
CA VAL A 170 -6.44 8.00 3.57
C VAL A 170 -5.47 6.92 3.08
N LYS A 171 -5.87 6.08 2.13
CA LYS A 171 -4.99 5.07 1.52
C LYS A 171 -3.74 5.73 0.91
N LEU A 172 -3.90 6.84 0.20
CA LEU A 172 -2.79 7.56 -0.41
C LEU A 172 -1.80 8.07 0.64
N ILE A 173 -2.28 8.74 1.68
CA ILE A 173 -1.43 9.27 2.77
C ILE A 173 -0.68 8.12 3.47
N CYS A 174 -1.37 7.02 3.80
CA CYS A 174 -0.74 5.86 4.43
C CYS A 174 0.37 5.27 3.53
N THR A 175 0.14 5.21 2.22
CA THR A 175 1.11 4.70 1.24
C THR A 175 2.34 5.58 1.14
N PHE A 176 2.17 6.91 1.25
CA PHE A 176 3.27 7.87 1.23
C PHE A 176 4.14 7.78 2.50
N VAL A 177 3.51 7.66 3.68
CA VAL A 177 4.23 7.76 4.96
C VAL A 177 4.85 6.43 5.41
N LYS A 178 4.29 5.28 5.01
CA LYS A 178 4.62 3.96 5.59
C LYS A 178 6.12 3.63 5.61
N TYR A 179 6.90 4.07 4.62
CA TYR A 179 8.32 3.75 4.52
C TYR A 179 9.21 4.63 5.40
N ILE A 180 8.77 5.83 5.79
CA ILE A 180 9.58 6.79 6.57
C ILE A 180 10.08 6.20 7.89
N PRO A 181 9.23 5.61 8.75
CA PRO A 181 9.69 5.05 10.02
C PRO A 181 10.72 3.93 9.83
N GLN A 182 10.56 3.13 8.77
CA GLN A 182 11.49 2.03 8.48
C GLN A 182 12.86 2.55 8.04
N VAL A 183 12.91 3.58 7.19
CA VAL A 183 14.19 4.22 6.79
C VAL A 183 14.94 4.72 8.02
N VAL A 184 14.24 5.37 8.95
CA VAL A 184 14.81 5.89 10.20
C VAL A 184 15.30 4.76 11.11
N VAL A 185 14.53 3.68 11.24
CA VAL A 185 14.94 2.49 12.04
C VAL A 185 16.19 1.86 11.44
N ASN A 186 16.25 1.67 10.12
CA ASN A 186 17.42 1.13 9.44
C ASN A 186 18.65 2.04 9.65
N PHE A 187 18.45 3.36 9.54
CA PHE A 187 19.51 4.33 9.74
C PHE A 187 20.07 4.30 11.17
N ASN A 188 19.20 4.33 12.18
CA ASN A 188 19.59 4.32 13.59
C ASN A 188 20.25 3.00 14.03
N ARG A 189 19.83 1.87 13.44
CA ARG A 189 20.42 0.55 13.71
C ARG A 189 21.67 0.28 12.90
N GLN A 190 21.92 1.05 11.83
CA GLN A 190 22.93 0.78 10.83
C GLN A 190 22.87 -0.67 10.29
N SER A 191 21.66 -1.23 10.19
CA SER A 191 21.41 -2.59 9.72
C SER A 191 20.01 -2.67 9.13
N THR A 192 19.87 -3.53 8.11
CA THR A 192 18.58 -3.84 7.48
C THR A 192 18.06 -5.23 7.85
N ILE A 193 18.72 -5.94 8.77
CA ILE A 193 18.24 -7.25 9.23
C ILE A 193 16.85 -7.12 9.82
N GLY A 194 15.94 -7.92 9.29
CA GLY A 194 14.52 -7.92 9.64
C GLY A 194 13.63 -7.10 8.73
N TRP A 195 14.20 -6.43 7.73
CA TRP A 195 13.49 -5.79 6.64
C TRP A 195 13.66 -6.60 5.35
N SER A 196 12.54 -6.95 4.69
CA SER A 196 12.60 -7.81 3.51
C SER A 196 12.97 -7.01 2.27
N ILE A 197 14.24 -7.07 1.88
CA ILE A 197 14.68 -6.43 0.63
C ILE A 197 13.99 -7.04 -0.60
N THR A 198 13.65 -8.33 -0.55
CA THR A 198 12.92 -9.00 -1.63
C THR A 198 11.56 -8.37 -1.89
N GLN A 199 10.84 -7.93 -0.85
CA GLN A 199 9.60 -7.19 -1.02
C GLN A 199 9.85 -5.88 -1.78
N ILE A 200 10.89 -5.14 -1.43
CA ILE A 200 11.26 -3.88 -2.10
C ILE A 200 11.67 -4.09 -3.55
N LEU A 201 12.38 -5.18 -3.84
CA LEU A 201 12.73 -5.53 -5.21
C LEU A 201 11.48 -5.86 -6.06
N PHE A 202 10.46 -6.49 -5.48
CA PHE A 202 9.18 -6.69 -6.18
C PHE A 202 8.39 -5.39 -6.36
N ASP A 203 8.40 -4.50 -5.36
CA ASP A 203 7.73 -3.20 -5.41
C ASP A 203 8.33 -2.34 -6.53
N ILE A 204 9.66 -2.19 -6.58
CA ILE A 204 10.34 -1.40 -7.63
C ILE A 204 10.18 -2.03 -9.01
N THR A 205 10.25 -3.37 -9.12
CA THR A 205 10.04 -4.08 -10.41
C THR A 205 8.62 -3.83 -10.90
N GLY A 206 7.62 -3.97 -10.03
CA GLY A 206 6.24 -3.67 -10.35
C GLY A 206 6.04 -2.20 -10.76
N GLY A 207 6.67 -1.26 -10.04
CA GLY A 207 6.61 0.17 -10.35
C GLY A 207 7.22 0.53 -11.70
N VAL A 208 8.41 0.01 -12.01
CA VAL A 208 9.10 0.22 -13.29
C VAL A 208 8.30 -0.38 -14.45
N LEU A 209 7.80 -1.61 -14.31
CA LEU A 209 6.96 -2.24 -15.33
C LEU A 209 5.69 -1.43 -15.60
N SER A 210 5.04 -0.90 -14.56
CA SER A 210 3.86 -0.03 -14.71
C SER A 210 4.17 1.32 -15.37
N LEU A 211 5.34 1.91 -15.12
CA LEU A 211 5.75 3.14 -15.81
C LEU A 211 6.07 2.89 -17.28
N LEU A 212 6.75 1.78 -17.59
CA LEU A 212 7.03 1.39 -18.98
C LEU A 212 5.74 1.14 -19.77
N GLN A 213 4.74 0.50 -19.15
CA GLN A 213 3.41 0.33 -19.74
C GLN A 213 2.78 1.68 -20.11
N LEU A 214 2.78 2.63 -19.17
CA LEU A 214 2.21 3.96 -19.40
C LEU A 214 2.91 4.70 -20.56
N ILE A 215 4.23 4.57 -20.68
CA ILE A 215 5.00 5.19 -21.77
C ILE A 215 4.65 4.54 -23.12
N ILE A 216 4.56 3.21 -23.16
CA ILE A 216 4.20 2.47 -24.38
C ILE A 216 2.79 2.84 -24.83
N ASP A 217 1.83 2.86 -23.91
CA ASP A 217 0.43 3.20 -24.21
C ASP A 217 0.29 4.63 -24.73
N ALA A 218 0.96 5.60 -24.09
CA ALA A 218 0.99 6.99 -24.55
C ALA A 218 1.63 7.13 -25.93
N SER A 219 2.68 6.35 -26.21
CA SER A 219 3.36 6.37 -27.51
C SER A 219 2.47 5.83 -28.65
N PHE A 220 1.67 4.80 -28.39
CA PHE A 220 0.74 4.24 -29.37
C PHE A 220 -0.51 5.10 -29.58
N GLN A 221 -0.96 5.81 -28.54
CA GLN A 221 -2.13 6.69 -28.62
C GLN A 221 -1.77 8.08 -29.16
N GLY A 222 -0.49 8.41 -29.27
CA GLY A 222 -0.02 9.74 -29.71
C GLY A 222 -0.38 10.86 -28.72
N ASP A 223 -0.89 10.50 -27.55
CA ASP A 223 -1.36 11.41 -26.51
C ASP A 223 -0.52 11.26 -25.25
N TRP A 224 0.32 12.27 -25.01
CA TRP A 224 1.20 12.35 -23.85
C TRP A 224 0.52 13.02 -22.65
N SER A 225 -0.71 13.53 -22.82
CA SER A 225 -1.49 14.16 -21.75
C SER A 225 -1.84 13.16 -20.64
N GLY A 226 -1.90 11.86 -20.93
CA GLY A 226 -2.08 10.81 -19.91
C GLY A 226 -0.90 10.68 -18.93
N ILE A 227 0.31 11.12 -19.34
CA ILE A 227 1.50 11.13 -18.48
C ILE A 227 1.48 12.37 -17.58
N THR A 228 1.30 13.57 -18.15
CA THR A 228 1.35 14.83 -17.38
C THR A 228 0.06 15.18 -16.65
N GLY A 229 -1.10 14.72 -17.16
CA GLY A 229 -2.43 15.01 -16.64
C GLY A 229 -2.77 14.31 -15.31
N ASN A 230 -1.97 13.32 -14.90
CA ASN A 230 -2.09 12.67 -13.60
C ASN A 230 -0.83 12.90 -12.75
N SER A 231 -0.54 14.18 -12.49
CA SER A 231 0.60 14.64 -11.67
C SER A 231 0.64 13.98 -10.28
N LEU A 232 -0.51 13.64 -9.71
CA LEU A 232 -0.62 12.91 -8.46
C LEU A 232 -0.09 11.47 -8.59
N LYS A 233 -0.51 10.72 -9.62
CA LYS A 233 -0.04 9.35 -9.87
C LYS A 233 1.46 9.31 -10.21
N LEU A 234 1.94 10.27 -11.01
CA LEU A 234 3.38 10.42 -11.26
C LEU A 234 4.15 10.71 -9.97
N GLY A 235 3.70 11.66 -9.15
CA GLY A 235 4.34 11.98 -7.88
C GLY A 235 4.42 10.76 -6.96
N LEU A 236 3.31 10.03 -6.81
CA LEU A 236 3.24 8.82 -5.98
C LEU A 236 4.20 7.72 -6.46
N SER A 237 4.25 7.45 -7.77
CA SER A 237 5.19 6.46 -8.32
C SER A 237 6.65 6.85 -8.09
N ASN A 238 7.00 8.13 -8.29
CA ASN A 238 8.36 8.62 -8.07
C ASN A 238 8.78 8.53 -6.59
N ILE A 239 7.87 8.87 -5.67
CA ILE A 239 8.13 8.78 -4.23
C ILE A 239 8.36 7.32 -3.81
N SER A 240 7.52 6.39 -4.29
CA SER A 240 7.70 4.96 -3.98
C SER A 240 9.06 4.46 -4.47
N ILE A 241 9.42 4.76 -5.72
CA ILE A 241 10.72 4.39 -6.30
C ILE A 241 11.88 5.02 -5.51
N ALA A 242 11.74 6.26 -5.05
CA ALA A 242 12.76 6.91 -4.23
C ALA A 242 13.00 6.17 -2.90
N PHE A 243 11.94 5.76 -2.20
CA PHE A 243 12.07 4.94 -0.99
C PHE A 243 12.68 3.58 -1.29
N ASP A 244 12.30 2.94 -2.39
CA ASP A 244 12.85 1.65 -2.79
C ASP A 244 14.36 1.74 -3.04
N ILE A 245 14.82 2.79 -3.74
CA ILE A 245 16.24 3.07 -3.94
C ILE A 245 16.95 3.29 -2.61
N ILE A 246 16.36 4.05 -1.67
CA ILE A 246 16.94 4.25 -0.33
C ILE A 246 17.15 2.91 0.38
N PHE A 247 16.16 2.02 0.35
CA PHE A 247 16.31 0.69 0.97
C PHE A 247 17.35 -0.18 0.28
N ILE A 248 17.42 -0.16 -1.05
CA ILE A 248 18.44 -0.87 -1.83
C ILE A 248 19.85 -0.36 -1.47
N VAL A 249 20.03 0.96 -1.38
CA VAL A 249 21.30 1.58 -0.98
C VAL A 249 21.64 1.24 0.47
N GLN A 250 20.69 1.33 1.41
CA GLN A 250 20.89 0.93 2.80
C GLN A 250 21.35 -0.53 2.89
N HIS A 251 20.71 -1.44 2.15
CA HIS A 251 20.97 -2.88 2.22
C HIS A 251 22.28 -3.29 1.54
N PHE A 252 22.50 -2.89 0.28
CA PHE A 252 23.62 -3.40 -0.52
C PHE A 252 24.88 -2.54 -0.47
N VAL A 253 24.77 -1.26 -0.10
CA VAL A 253 25.90 -0.32 -0.11
C VAL A 253 26.33 0.05 1.31
N LEU A 254 25.42 0.62 2.11
CA LEU A 254 25.79 1.21 3.41
C LEU A 254 26.01 0.18 4.51
N TYR A 255 25.16 -0.84 4.60
CA TYR A 255 25.17 -1.80 5.72
C TYR A 255 25.64 -3.21 5.32
N ARG A 256 26.24 -3.32 4.14
CA ARG A 256 26.83 -4.57 3.65
C ARG A 256 27.95 -5.03 4.60
N GLY A 257 27.79 -6.21 5.19
CA GLY A 257 28.76 -6.83 6.10
C GLY A 257 28.64 -6.43 7.58
N LEU A 258 27.81 -5.44 7.93
CA LEU A 258 27.40 -5.20 9.33
C LEU A 258 26.30 -6.19 9.77
N ASP A 259 25.58 -6.72 8.80
CA ASP A 259 24.53 -7.69 9.02
C ASP A 259 25.09 -9.01 9.59
N ASP A 260 26.21 -9.53 9.05
CA ASP A 260 26.84 -10.76 9.56
C ASP A 260 27.24 -10.64 11.04
N ARG A 261 27.81 -9.49 11.44
CA ARG A 261 28.18 -9.19 12.83
C ARG A 261 26.98 -9.10 13.77
N THR A 262 25.87 -8.56 13.27
CA THR A 262 24.64 -8.43 14.06
C THR A 262 23.96 -9.78 14.25
N ILE A 263 24.01 -10.67 13.25
CA ILE A 263 23.52 -12.05 13.36
C ILE A 263 24.36 -12.85 14.36
N GLU A 264 25.68 -12.73 14.32
CA GLU A 264 26.58 -13.36 15.30
C GLU A 264 26.32 -12.86 16.73
N ALA A 265 26.08 -11.56 16.91
CA ALA A 265 25.70 -10.99 18.19
C ALA A 265 24.34 -11.52 18.70
N ASP A 266 23.30 -11.54 17.87
CA ASP A 266 21.97 -12.08 18.25
C ASP A 266 22.04 -13.60 18.54
N ALA A 267 22.91 -14.35 17.84
CA ALA A 267 23.12 -15.79 18.07
C ALA A 267 23.89 -16.07 19.37
N SER A 268 24.84 -15.21 19.74
CA SER A 268 25.58 -15.33 21.02
C SER A 268 24.74 -14.93 22.23
N GLU A 269 23.71 -14.10 22.06
CA GLU A 269 22.73 -13.77 23.12
C GLU A 269 21.63 -14.82 23.30
N GLN A 270 21.50 -15.81 22.41
CA GLN A 270 20.63 -16.96 22.67
C GLN A 270 21.25 -17.83 23.77
N PRO A 271 20.60 -18.02 24.94
CA PRO A 271 21.12 -18.94 25.93
C PRO A 271 21.20 -20.32 25.29
N LEU A 272 22.37 -20.94 25.36
CA LEU A 272 22.55 -22.35 25.06
C LEU A 272 21.63 -23.13 26.00
N LEU A 273 20.44 -23.50 25.52
CA LEU A 273 19.56 -24.40 26.24
C LEU A 273 20.21 -25.79 26.20
N GLY A 274 20.92 -26.10 27.29
CA GLY A 274 21.16 -27.47 27.74
C GLY A 274 19.93 -28.05 28.44
#